data_AF-A0A537ZJV6-F1
#
_entry.id   AF-A0A537ZJV6-F1
#
_cell.length_a   1.000
_cell.length_b   1.000
_cell.length_c   1.000
_cell.angle_alpha   90.00
_cell.angle_beta   90.00
_cell.angle_gamma   90.00
#
_symmetry.space_group_name_H-M   'P 1'
#
loop_
_entity.id
_entity.type
_entity.pdbx_description
1 polymer ?
#
loop_
_entity_poly.entity_id
_entity_poly.type
_entity_poly.pdbx_seq_one_letter_code
_entity_poly.pdbx_strand_id
1 'polypeptide(L)'
;MNRYLVAPRDWIASLGDIAKFAARDFGEVFGLRVFRFFGEALRQAGVLILGSTMVIWSLAFILGLQCGIEGAYFNRSVGAPAYAGVFSAWCDLREIMPYAFGYMMSAK
;
A
#
# COMPACT_ATOMS: atom_id res chain seq x y z
N MET A 1 19.10 -24.94 27.71
CA MET A 1 18.24 -24.58 26.56
C MET A 1 19.08 -23.77 25.58
N ASN A 2 19.28 -24.24 24.35
CA ASN A 2 20.28 -23.70 23.42
C ASN A 2 19.89 -22.26 23.00
N ARG A 3 20.74 -21.26 23.28
CA ARG A 3 20.49 -19.82 23.06
C ARG A 3 20.08 -19.47 21.62
N TYR A 4 20.44 -20.31 20.66
CA TYR A 4 20.09 -20.19 19.23
C TYR A 4 18.63 -20.49 18.89
N LEU A 5 17.89 -21.20 19.75
CA LEU A 5 16.49 -21.57 19.50
C LEU A 5 15.49 -20.63 20.17
N VAL A 6 15.96 -19.67 20.98
CA VAL A 6 15.09 -18.73 21.70
C VAL A 6 14.45 -17.75 20.71
N ALA A 7 15.25 -17.08 19.88
CA ALA A 7 14.74 -16.10 18.92
C ALA A 7 13.75 -16.69 17.88
N PRO A 8 14.01 -17.84 17.23
CA PRO A 8 13.05 -18.44 16.30
C PRO A 8 11.75 -18.90 16.98
N ARG A 9 11.84 -19.44 18.20
CA ARG A 9 10.67 -19.86 18.97
C ARG A 9 9.80 -18.66 19.34
N ASP A 10 10.42 -17.57 19.77
CA ASP A 10 9.72 -16.35 20.15
C ASP A 10 9.03 -15.71 18.93
N TRP A 11 9.67 -15.72 17.75
CA TRP A 11 9.03 -15.26 16.51
C TRP A 11 7.80 -16.08 16.13
N ILE A 12 7.87 -17.40 16.23
CA ILE A 12 6.73 -18.29 15.95
C ILE A 12 5.61 -18.06 16.97
N ALA A 13 5.96 -17.88 18.24
CA ALA A 13 4.97 -17.57 19.28
C ALA A 13 4.26 -16.23 18.99
N SER A 14 5.01 -15.17 18.68
CA SER A 14 4.43 -13.87 18.33
C SER A 14 3.58 -13.92 17.07
N LEU A 15 3.98 -14.70 16.06
CA LEU A 15 3.17 -14.91 14.85
C LEU A 15 1.85 -15.61 15.19
N GLY A 16 1.88 -16.59 16.09
CA GLY A 16 0.69 -17.27 16.59
C GLY A 16 -0.26 -16.32 17.33
N ASP A 17 0.28 -15.42 18.15
CA ASP A 17 -0.51 -14.41 18.86
C ASP A 17 -1.19 -13.43 17.89
N ILE A 18 -0.44 -12.94 16.89
CA ILE A 18 -0.97 -12.07 15.83
C ILE A 18 -2.07 -12.79 15.03
N ALA A 19 -1.84 -14.03 14.63
CA ALA A 19 -2.80 -14.82 13.86
C ALA A 19 -4.09 -15.08 14.65
N LYS A 20 -3.98 -15.39 15.95
CA LYS A 20 -5.13 -15.60 16.83
C LYS A 20 -5.93 -14.32 17.03
N PHE A 21 -5.25 -13.18 17.19
CA PHE A 21 -5.88 -11.86 17.27
C PHE A 21 -6.64 -11.54 15.98
N ALA A 22 -5.98 -11.66 14.82
CA ALA A 22 -6.58 -11.39 13.52
C ALA A 22 -7.81 -12.30 13.25
N ALA A 23 -7.71 -13.59 13.55
CA ALA A 23 -8.82 -14.53 13.37
C ALA A 23 -10.06 -14.15 14.20
N ARG A 24 -9.85 -13.65 15.42
CA ARG A 24 -10.94 -13.16 16.28
C ARG A 24 -11.60 -11.92 15.67
N ASP A 25 -10.80 -10.94 15.23
CA ASP A 25 -11.31 -9.72 14.60
C ASP A 25 -12.13 -10.03 13.34
N PHE A 26 -11.63 -10.90 12.46
CA PHE A 26 -12.38 -11.36 11.29
C PHE A 26 -13.71 -12.03 11.70
N GLY A 27 -13.71 -12.87 12.73
CA GLY A 27 -14.93 -13.50 13.26
C GLY A 27 -15.97 -12.47 13.71
N GLU A 28 -15.56 -11.40 14.37
CA GLU A 28 -16.44 -10.31 14.80
C GLU A 28 -16.99 -9.49 13.62
N VAL A 29 -16.19 -9.29 12.57
CA VAL A 29 -16.60 -8.62 11.32
C VAL A 29 -17.63 -9.46 10.56
N PHE A 30 -17.35 -10.75 10.34
CA PHE A 30 -18.28 -11.65 9.67
C PHE A 30 -19.55 -11.91 10.50
N GLY A 31 -19.46 -11.82 11.83
CA GLY A 31 -20.59 -11.84 12.74
C GLY A 31 -21.43 -10.55 12.77
N LEU A 32 -21.10 -9.56 11.93
CA LEU A 32 -21.78 -8.26 11.79
C LEU A 32 -21.81 -7.41 13.07
N ARG A 33 -21.10 -7.80 14.14
CA ARG A 33 -21.07 -7.04 15.40
C ARG A 33 -20.39 -5.68 15.25
N VAL A 34 -19.52 -5.56 14.24
CA VAL A 34 -18.82 -4.31 13.88
C VAL A 34 -19.77 -3.16 13.52
N PHE A 35 -21.00 -3.44 13.05
CA PHE A 35 -21.96 -2.37 12.71
C PHE A 35 -22.40 -1.55 13.93
N ARG A 36 -22.28 -2.10 15.15
CA ARG A 36 -22.46 -1.32 16.38
C ARG A 36 -21.47 -0.16 16.49
N PHE A 37 -20.30 -0.28 15.87
CA PHE A 37 -19.22 0.72 15.87
C PHE A 37 -19.03 1.37 14.50
N PHE A 38 -20.04 1.34 13.63
CA PHE A 38 -19.93 1.87 12.26
C PHE A 38 -19.42 3.32 12.21
N GLY A 39 -19.94 4.21 13.06
CA GLY A 39 -19.50 5.60 13.11
C GLY A 39 -18.02 5.76 13.53
N GLU A 40 -17.54 4.90 14.41
CA GLU A 40 -16.15 4.88 14.85
C GLU A 40 -15.23 4.32 13.76
N ALA A 41 -15.65 3.26 13.06
CA ALA A 41 -14.94 2.74 11.90
C ALA A 41 -14.83 3.80 10.79
N LEU A 42 -15.89 4.57 10.54
CA LEU A 42 -15.88 5.67 9.58
C LEU A 42 -14.95 6.81 10.03
N ARG A 43 -14.91 7.13 11.33
CA ARG A 43 -13.98 8.11 11.89
C ARG A 43 -12.52 7.68 11.69
N GLN A 44 -12.20 6.43 12.00
CA GLN A 44 -10.84 5.90 11.82
C GLN A 44 -10.43 5.82 10.34
N ALA A 45 -11.35 5.41 9.46
CA ALA A 45 -11.13 5.47 8.02
C ALA A 45 -10.88 6.91 7.55
N GLY A 46 -11.63 7.88 8.08
CA GLY A 46 -11.43 9.30 7.79
C GLY A 46 -10.07 9.82 8.22
N VAL A 47 -9.61 9.48 9.43
CA VAL A 47 -8.27 9.84 9.92
C VAL A 47 -7.18 9.24 9.03
N LEU A 48 -7.31 7.97 8.67
CA LEU A 48 -6.36 7.28 7.80
C LEU A 48 -6.29 7.92 6.42
N ILE A 49 -7.45 8.14 5.78
CA ILE A 49 -7.52 8.72 4.43
C ILE A 49 -7.02 10.16 4.46
N LEU A 50 -7.61 11.04 5.27
CA LEU A 50 -7.25 12.46 5.31
C LEU A 50 -5.80 12.68 5.74
N GLY A 51 -5.30 11.84 6.66
CA GLY A 51 -3.90 11.86 7.06
C GLY A 51 -2.97 11.52 5.90
N SER A 52 -3.31 10.52 5.09
CA SER A 52 -2.44 10.01 4.03
C SER A 52 -2.61 10.69 2.66
N THR A 53 -3.73 11.37 2.41
CA THR A 53 -4.04 11.97 1.10
C THR A 53 -2.94 12.90 0.58
N MET A 54 -2.41 13.80 1.42
CA MET A 54 -1.35 14.73 0.96
C MET A 54 -0.10 13.99 0.49
N VAL A 55 0.32 12.95 1.22
CA VAL A 55 1.49 12.16 0.87
C VAL A 55 1.26 11.42 -0.46
N ILE A 56 0.10 10.77 -0.60
CA ILE A 56 -0.24 10.01 -1.81
C ILE A 56 -0.34 10.92 -3.03
N TRP A 57 -0.96 12.10 -2.90
CA TRP A 57 -1.08 13.06 -4.00
C TRP A 57 0.26 13.64 -4.43
N SER A 58 1.10 14.05 -3.46
CA SER A 58 2.43 14.55 -3.78
C SER A 58 3.27 13.47 -4.47
N LEU A 59 3.19 12.23 -4.01
CA LEU A 59 3.89 11.11 -4.62
C LEU A 59 3.41 10.83 -6.04
N ALA A 60 2.09 10.75 -6.26
CA ALA A 60 1.50 10.55 -7.58
C ALA A 60 1.92 11.63 -8.58
N PHE A 61 1.96 12.88 -8.12
CA PHE A 61 2.37 14.01 -8.95
C PHE A 61 3.85 13.92 -9.35
N ILE A 62 4.75 13.67 -8.40
CA ILE A 62 6.19 13.61 -8.66
C ILE A 62 6.54 12.42 -9.56
N LEU A 63 6.00 11.24 -9.26
CA LEU A 63 6.28 10.02 -10.03
C LEU A 63 5.66 10.07 -11.43
N GLY A 64 4.44 10.59 -11.57
CA GLY A 64 3.81 10.76 -12.88
C GLY A 64 4.60 11.72 -13.79
N LEU A 65 5.16 12.79 -13.24
CA LEU A 65 6.06 13.67 -14.00
C LEU A 65 7.32 12.91 -14.47
N GLN A 66 7.90 12.07 -13.61
CA GLN A 66 9.08 11.28 -13.96
C GLN A 66 8.78 10.26 -15.07
N CYS A 67 7.77 9.41 -14.89
CA CYS A 67 7.35 8.41 -15.89
C CYS A 67 7.00 9.07 -17.24
N GLY A 68 6.32 10.22 -17.22
CA GLY A 68 5.95 10.97 -18.42
C GLY A 68 7.15 11.53 -19.19
N ILE A 69 8.13 12.10 -18.47
CA ILE A 69 9.35 12.65 -19.06
C ILE A 69 10.21 11.53 -19.66
N GLU A 70 10.46 10.47 -18.90
CA GLU A 70 11.23 9.30 -19.35
C GLU A 70 10.57 8.65 -20.57
N GLY A 71 9.25 8.45 -20.52
CA GLY A 71 8.47 7.90 -21.62
C GLY A 71 8.54 8.74 -22.90
N ALA A 72 8.49 10.08 -22.78
CA ALA A 72 8.54 10.97 -23.93
C ALA A 72 9.93 11.03 -24.57
N TYR A 73 11.01 11.03 -23.79
CA TYR A 73 12.37 11.07 -24.32
C TYR A 73 12.80 9.70 -24.85
N PHE A 74 12.48 8.61 -24.15
CA PHE A 74 12.76 7.26 -24.59
C PHE A 74 12.06 6.94 -25.91
N ASN A 75 10.75 7.16 -26.01
CA ASN A 75 10.00 6.86 -27.23
C ASN A 75 10.41 7.73 -28.42
N ARG A 76 10.90 8.95 -28.18
CA ARG A 76 11.51 9.78 -29.23
C ARG A 76 12.83 9.18 -29.72
N SER A 77 13.67 8.64 -28.83
CA SER A 77 14.96 8.06 -29.20
C SER A 77 14.84 6.81 -30.09
N VAL A 78 13.75 6.05 -29.95
CA VAL A 78 13.48 4.84 -30.76
C VAL A 78 12.57 5.12 -31.97
N GLY A 79 12.27 6.39 -32.28
CA GLY A 79 11.45 6.78 -33.43
C GLY A 79 9.95 6.48 -33.28
N ALA A 80 9.48 6.21 -32.06
CA ALA A 80 8.11 5.78 -31.78
C ALA A 80 7.35 6.73 -30.81
N PRO A 81 7.36 8.06 -31.03
CA PRO A 81 6.82 9.04 -30.07
C PRO A 81 5.31 8.87 -29.78
N ALA A 82 4.56 8.25 -30.70
CA ALA A 82 3.14 7.93 -30.50
C ALA A 82 2.88 6.99 -29.31
N TYR A 83 3.88 6.20 -28.88
CA TYR A 83 3.75 5.26 -27.76
C TYR A 83 4.04 5.89 -26.39
N ALA A 84 4.39 7.18 -26.32
CA ALA A 84 4.71 7.86 -25.05
C ALA A 84 3.56 7.80 -24.03
N GLY A 85 2.31 7.90 -24.48
CA GLY A 85 1.14 7.81 -23.61
C GLY A 85 0.94 6.41 -23.02
N VAL A 86 1.17 5.36 -23.82
CA VAL A 86 1.05 3.96 -23.37
C VAL A 86 2.12 3.65 -22.34
N PHE A 87 3.36 4.10 -22.56
CA PHE A 87 4.45 3.93 -21.61
C PHE A 87 4.15 4.61 -20.26
N SER A 88 3.71 5.87 -20.30
CA SER A 88 3.40 6.64 -19.09
C SER A 88 2.27 5.99 -18.30
N ALA A 89 1.19 5.59 -18.99
CA ALA A 89 0.07 4.90 -18.36
C ALA A 89 0.48 3.57 -17.73
N TRP A 90 1.37 2.81 -18.37
CA TRP A 90 1.84 1.53 -17.85
C TRP A 90 2.71 1.71 -16.60
N CYS A 91 3.71 2.59 -16.68
CA CYS A 91 4.61 2.95 -15.57
C CYS A 91 3.80 3.40 -14.34
N ASP A 92 2.80 4.26 -14.53
CA ASP A 92 2.00 4.80 -13.43
C ASP A 92 1.02 3.76 -12.87
N LEU A 93 0.11 3.24 -13.70
CA LEU A 93 -1.05 2.46 -13.23
C LEU A 93 -0.66 1.05 -12.76
N ARG A 94 0.31 0.42 -13.43
CA ARG A 94 0.62 -0.99 -13.18
C ARG A 94 1.78 -1.15 -12.20
N GLU A 95 2.77 -0.29 -12.31
CA GLU A 95 4.02 -0.46 -11.57
C GLU A 95 4.05 0.49 -10.38
N ILE A 96 4.31 1.77 -10.62
CA ILE A 96 4.79 2.64 -9.56
C ILE A 96 3.71 2.99 -8.53
N MET A 97 2.47 3.25 -8.97
CA MET A 97 1.42 3.70 -8.05
C MET A 97 0.99 2.62 -7.06
N PRO A 98 0.74 1.35 -7.47
CA PRO A 98 0.42 0.28 -6.52
C PRO A 98 1.55 0.02 -5.51
N TYR A 99 2.81 0.00 -5.96
CA TYR A 99 3.94 -0.26 -5.06
C TYR A 99 4.18 0.89 -4.10
N ALA A 100 4.24 2.13 -4.61
CA ALA A 100 4.52 3.30 -3.81
C ALA A 100 3.38 3.59 -2.81
N PHE A 101 2.12 3.35 -3.20
CA PHE A 101 0.99 3.42 -2.27
C PHE A 101 1.14 2.45 -1.10
N GLY A 102 1.48 1.18 -1.36
CA GLY A 102 1.65 0.17 -0.31
C GLY A 102 2.77 0.53 0.69
N TYR A 103 3.92 0.98 0.20
CA TYR A 103 5.02 1.41 1.07
C TYR A 103 4.68 2.67 1.87
N MET A 104 4.03 3.66 1.28
CA MET A 104 3.70 4.90 2.00
C MET A 104 2.56 4.70 3.01
N MET A 105 1.56 3.88 2.68
CA MET A 105 0.46 3.54 3.60
C MET A 105 0.90 2.68 4.78
N SER A 106 1.98 1.91 4.64
CA SER A 106 2.54 1.14 5.76
C SER A 106 3.48 1.95 6.64
N ALA A 107 4.06 3.03 6.12
CA ALA A 107 4.98 3.90 6.85
C ALA A 107 4.29 5.02 7.64
N LYS A 108 3.00 5.28 7.38
CA LYS A 108 2.21 6.34 8.02
C LYS A 108 1.12 5.78 8.91
#